data_AF-A0A2D6W4K3-F1
#
_entry.id   AF-A0A2D6W4K3-F1
#
_cell.length_a   1.000
_cell.length_b   1.000
_cell.length_c   1.000
_cell.angle_alpha   90.00
_cell.angle_beta   90.00
_cell.angle_gamma   90.00
#
_symmetry.space_group_name_H-M   'P 1'
#
loop_
_entity.id
_entity.type
_entity.pdbx_description
1 polymer ?
#
loop_
_entity_poly.entity_id
_entity_poly.type
_entity_poly.pdbx_seq_one_letter_code
_entity_poly.pdbx_strand_id
1 'polypeptide(L)'
;MSAEKEVVNFWLNRKGYFTVNNLKSKNKDIGILALKFDKTVLEKIMHLEVNCSITGIADQHYISDIISEKFDDKGIMSTISEYSKNMKKDIKIEKIVVLNSLPKEKSEITGKLEKKGIKLVEFEDILSDVMKGLNTGYFKDDIIRTLQIVKFLLVQNPKKFVDVLEKNLSQQKMKEMIAEMLDRDGIVKEFKKTNEERLALILKQAMIKPESLAKMLENDVLNRKTRKPFISSLIKQEKIGIVYKKEVNVKKEKPLSRFFG
;
A
#
# COMPACT_ATOMS: atom_id res chain seq x y z
N MET A 1 8.12 -11.61 -20.56
CA MET A 1 8.46 -11.15 -19.20
C MET A 1 7.17 -11.10 -18.39
N SER A 2 7.17 -11.46 -17.11
CA SER A 2 5.96 -11.36 -16.26
C SER A 2 5.79 -9.94 -15.71
N ALA A 3 4.58 -9.57 -15.29
CA ALA A 3 4.29 -8.21 -14.83
C ALA A 3 5.13 -7.81 -13.61
N GLU A 4 5.35 -8.75 -12.70
CA GLU A 4 6.13 -8.53 -11.47
C GLU A 4 7.60 -8.30 -11.79
N LYS A 5 8.15 -9.04 -12.76
CA LYS A 5 9.51 -8.81 -13.26
C LYS A 5 9.67 -7.43 -13.89
N GLU A 6 8.67 -6.93 -14.62
CA GLU A 6 8.69 -5.57 -15.18
C GLU A 6 8.66 -4.49 -14.09
N VAL A 7 7.84 -4.69 -13.04
CA VAL A 7 7.83 -3.79 -11.88
C VAL A 7 9.18 -3.78 -11.17
N VAL A 8 9.80 -4.95 -10.95
CA VAL A 8 11.14 -5.05 -10.35
C VAL A 8 12.21 -4.43 -11.27
N ASN A 9 12.12 -4.63 -12.58
CA ASN A 9 13.02 -4.00 -13.54
C ASN A 9 12.93 -2.48 -13.49
N PHE A 10 11.72 -1.93 -13.50
CA PHE A 10 11.52 -0.49 -13.38
C PHE A 10 12.08 0.05 -12.06
N TRP A 11 11.87 -0.66 -10.96
CA TRP A 11 12.43 -0.32 -9.65
C TRP A 11 13.97 -0.29 -9.64
N LEU A 12 14.61 -1.31 -10.23
CA LEU A 12 16.06 -1.40 -10.37
C LEU A 12 16.62 -0.30 -11.29
N ASN A 13 15.97 -0.06 -12.42
CA ASN A 13 16.37 0.97 -13.38
C ASN A 13 16.35 2.37 -12.74
N ARG A 14 15.34 2.67 -11.91
CA ARG A 14 15.29 3.93 -11.14
C ARG A 14 16.42 4.07 -10.12
N LYS A 15 17.03 2.96 -9.70
CA LYS A 15 18.19 2.93 -8.79
C LYS A 15 19.54 2.93 -9.53
N GLY A 16 19.51 3.12 -10.85
CA GLY A 16 20.68 3.18 -11.72
C GLY A 16 21.27 1.82 -12.07
N TYR A 17 20.49 0.74 -11.94
CA TYR A 17 20.89 -0.57 -12.44
C TYR A 17 20.46 -0.73 -13.89
N PHE A 18 21.30 -1.37 -14.68
CA PHE A 18 20.94 -1.94 -15.97
C PHE A 18 20.49 -3.38 -15.76
N THR A 19 19.32 -3.77 -16.27
CA THR A 19 18.81 -5.13 -16.09
C THR A 19 18.89 -5.97 -17.36
N VAL A 20 19.36 -7.20 -17.20
CA VAL A 20 19.37 -8.24 -18.23
C VAL A 20 18.33 -9.27 -17.83
N ASN A 21 17.39 -9.51 -18.74
CA ASN A 21 16.27 -10.41 -18.54
C ASN A 21 16.33 -11.56 -19.54
N ASN A 22 15.60 -12.64 -19.25
CA ASN A 22 15.52 -13.84 -20.09
C ASN A 22 16.90 -14.50 -20.34
N LEU A 23 17.86 -14.30 -19.43
CA LEU A 23 19.13 -15.00 -19.46
C LEU A 23 18.87 -16.47 -19.10
N LYS A 24 19.36 -17.40 -19.92
CA LYS A 24 19.15 -18.83 -19.72
C LYS A 24 20.46 -19.54 -19.46
N SER A 25 20.44 -20.48 -18.54
CA SER A 25 21.46 -21.52 -18.42
C SER A 25 20.87 -22.83 -18.89
N LYS A 26 21.27 -23.29 -20.09
CA LYS A 26 20.58 -24.37 -20.82
C LYS A 26 19.09 -24.04 -20.96
N ASN A 27 18.21 -24.83 -20.33
CA ASN A 27 16.76 -24.63 -20.35
C ASN A 27 16.22 -23.91 -19.11
N LYS A 28 17.07 -23.51 -18.16
CA LYS A 28 16.66 -22.84 -16.92
C LYS A 28 16.71 -21.32 -17.07
N ASP A 29 15.66 -20.65 -16.61
CA ASP A 29 15.62 -19.18 -16.50
C ASP A 29 16.41 -18.73 -15.27
N ILE A 30 17.36 -17.82 -15.49
CA ILE A 30 18.21 -17.25 -14.45
C ILE A 30 17.48 -16.15 -13.68
N GLY A 31 16.36 -15.61 -14.20
CA GLY A 31 15.65 -14.51 -13.57
C GLY A 31 16.14 -13.16 -14.08
N ILE A 32 16.41 -12.22 -13.17
CA ILE A 32 16.90 -10.87 -13.50
C ILE A 32 18.35 -10.76 -13.06
N LEU A 33 19.23 -10.35 -13.97
CA LEU A 33 20.60 -9.95 -13.64
C LEU A 33 20.68 -8.43 -13.69
N ALA A 34 20.92 -7.78 -12.55
CA ALA A 34 21.04 -6.34 -12.45
C ALA A 34 22.51 -5.94 -12.27
N LEU A 35 22.96 -5.02 -13.11
CA LEU A 35 24.34 -4.56 -13.19
C LEU A 35 24.38 -3.06 -12.90
N LYS A 36 25.24 -2.64 -11.98
CA LYS A 36 25.48 -1.21 -11.71
C LYS A 36 26.87 -0.84 -12.16
N PHE A 37 26.94 0.19 -13.00
CA PHE A 37 28.19 0.71 -13.53
C PHE A 37 28.46 2.10 -12.96
N ASP A 38 29.71 2.37 -12.60
CA ASP A 38 30.24 3.72 -12.52
C ASP A 38 31.02 3.99 -13.80
N LYS A 39 30.46 4.85 -14.65
CA LYS A 39 30.89 5.09 -16.02
C LYS A 39 30.97 3.78 -16.81
N THR A 40 32.18 3.25 -17.02
CA THR A 40 32.44 2.01 -17.78
C THR A 40 32.84 0.84 -16.89
N VAL A 41 32.96 1.06 -15.58
CA VAL A 41 33.43 0.05 -14.63
C VAL A 41 32.24 -0.57 -13.94
N LEU A 42 32.12 -1.90 -14.02
CA LEU A 42 31.11 -2.63 -13.26
C LEU A 42 31.45 -2.54 -11.76
N GLU A 43 30.47 -2.09 -10.96
CA GLU A 43 30.61 -1.96 -9.50
C GLU A 43 29.86 -3.04 -8.75
N LYS A 44 28.64 -3.37 -9.20
CA LYS A 44 27.77 -4.31 -8.50
C LYS A 44 27.04 -5.23 -9.48
N ILE A 45 26.87 -6.47 -9.05
CA ILE A 45 26.08 -7.49 -9.73
C ILE A 45 25.06 -8.02 -8.74
N MET A 46 23.79 -8.02 -9.13
CA MET A 46 22.71 -8.65 -8.39
C MET A 46 22.06 -9.72 -9.26
N HIS A 47 21.91 -10.92 -8.72
CA HIS A 47 21.09 -11.97 -9.28
C HIS A 47 19.78 -12.01 -8.49
N LEU A 48 18.67 -11.72 -9.18
CA LEU A 48 17.35 -11.66 -8.58
C LEU A 48 16.44 -12.75 -9.14
N GLU A 49 15.81 -13.51 -8.25
CA GLU A 49 14.63 -14.32 -8.58
C GLU A 49 13.39 -13.58 -8.08
N VAL A 50 12.44 -13.32 -8.97
CA VAL A 50 11.15 -12.71 -8.65
C VAL A 50 10.09 -13.77 -8.66
N ASN A 51 9.46 -13.99 -7.51
CA ASN A 51 8.43 -15.01 -7.37
C ASN A 51 7.26 -14.48 -6.54
N CYS A 52 6.19 -14.14 -7.25
CA CYS A 52 5.00 -13.52 -6.71
C CYS A 52 3.79 -14.36 -7.12
N SER A 53 3.00 -14.82 -6.14
CA SER A 53 1.77 -15.57 -6.38
C SER A 53 0.58 -14.89 -5.73
N ILE A 54 -0.41 -14.50 -6.53
CA ILE A 54 -1.62 -13.79 -6.06
C ILE A 54 -2.37 -14.60 -4.99
N THR A 55 -2.28 -15.93 -5.02
CA THR A 55 -3.01 -16.84 -4.12
C THR A 55 -2.11 -17.72 -3.24
N GLY A 56 -0.79 -17.66 -3.44
CA GLY A 56 0.16 -18.57 -2.79
C GLY A 56 1.00 -17.85 -1.74
N ILE A 57 0.99 -18.39 -0.52
CA ILE A 57 1.95 -18.04 0.51
C ILE A 57 3.17 -18.94 0.31
N ALA A 58 4.36 -18.37 0.22
CA ALA A 58 5.58 -19.15 0.10
C ALA A 58 5.80 -19.96 1.39
N ASP A 59 5.64 -21.28 1.33
CA ASP A 59 5.95 -22.18 2.43
C ASP A 59 7.43 -22.58 2.45
N GLN A 60 7.86 -23.30 3.48
CA GLN A 60 9.28 -23.65 3.65
C GLN A 60 9.83 -24.59 2.56
N HIS A 61 8.99 -25.48 2.02
CA HIS A 61 9.40 -26.40 0.95
C HIS A 61 9.66 -25.60 -0.31
N TYR A 62 8.74 -24.70 -0.64
CA TYR A 62 8.84 -23.81 -1.79
C TYR A 62 10.09 -22.94 -1.77
N ILE A 63 10.44 -22.38 -0.59
CA ILE A 63 11.67 -21.60 -0.42
C ILE A 63 12.91 -22.46 -0.66
N SER A 64 12.90 -23.70 -0.19
CA SER A 64 14.02 -24.64 -0.38
C SER A 64 14.22 -24.98 -1.85
N ASP A 65 13.13 -25.16 -2.59
CA ASP A 65 13.14 -25.39 -4.04
C ASP A 65 13.76 -24.18 -4.77
N ILE A 66 13.30 -22.96 -4.47
CA ILE A 66 13.87 -21.72 -5.05
C ILE A 66 15.39 -21.63 -4.79
N ILE A 67 15.83 -21.89 -3.55
CA ILE A 67 17.26 -21.85 -3.21
C ILE A 67 18.04 -22.86 -4.05
N SER A 68 17.57 -24.11 -4.10
CA SER A 68 18.27 -25.18 -4.81
C SER A 68 18.31 -24.98 -6.32
N GLU A 69 17.21 -24.54 -6.93
CA GLU A 69 17.06 -24.45 -8.37
C GLU A 69 17.66 -23.18 -8.96
N LYS A 70 17.65 -22.07 -8.20
CA LYS A 70 18.05 -20.75 -8.70
C LYS A 70 19.40 -20.30 -8.16
N PHE A 71 19.68 -20.53 -6.89
CA PHE A 71 20.84 -19.93 -6.22
C PHE A 71 21.99 -20.89 -5.94
N ASP A 72 21.71 -22.19 -5.77
CA ASP A 72 22.71 -23.25 -5.57
C ASP A 72 23.04 -24.01 -6.87
N ASP A 73 22.29 -23.78 -7.96
CA ASP A 73 22.57 -24.37 -9.27
C ASP A 73 23.89 -23.84 -9.86
N LYS A 74 24.87 -24.75 -9.99
CA LYS A 74 26.21 -24.42 -10.49
C LYS A 74 26.20 -23.91 -11.93
N GLY A 75 25.28 -24.39 -12.77
CA GLY A 75 25.16 -23.96 -14.17
C GLY A 75 24.67 -22.53 -14.29
N ILE A 76 23.70 -22.14 -13.47
CA ILE A 76 23.24 -20.74 -13.37
C ILE A 76 24.40 -19.85 -12.92
N MET A 77 25.06 -20.20 -11.82
CA MET A 77 26.17 -19.40 -11.28
C MET A 77 27.35 -19.30 -12.24
N SER A 78 27.68 -20.36 -12.98
CA SER A 78 28.73 -20.31 -14.01
C SER A 78 28.34 -19.39 -15.17
N THR A 79 27.08 -19.44 -15.61
CA THR A 79 26.58 -18.59 -16.70
C THR A 79 26.63 -17.11 -16.33
N ILE A 80 26.22 -16.75 -15.10
CA ILE A 80 26.31 -15.38 -14.59
C ILE A 80 27.77 -14.92 -14.51
N SER A 81 28.65 -15.80 -14.02
CA SER A 81 30.09 -15.51 -13.91
C SER A 81 30.74 -15.30 -15.27
N GLU A 82 30.34 -16.08 -16.27
CA GLU A 82 30.80 -15.92 -17.66
C GLU A 82 30.31 -14.60 -18.27
N TYR A 83 29.05 -14.25 -18.05
CA TYR A 83 28.46 -13.00 -18.54
C TYR A 83 29.18 -11.75 -18.00
N SER A 84 29.73 -11.84 -16.78
CA SER A 84 30.43 -10.74 -16.11
C SER A 84 31.95 -10.80 -16.21
N LYS A 85 32.52 -11.87 -16.79
CA LYS A 85 33.97 -12.17 -16.81
C LYS A 85 34.83 -11.05 -17.41
N ASN A 86 34.30 -10.34 -18.41
CA ASN A 86 35.02 -9.28 -19.11
C ASN A 86 34.84 -7.89 -18.47
N MET A 87 34.00 -7.75 -17.44
CA MET A 87 33.56 -6.45 -16.93
C MET A 87 34.29 -6.00 -15.66
N LYS A 88 34.81 -6.94 -14.83
CA LYS A 88 35.83 -6.74 -13.77
C LYS A 88 36.09 -8.09 -13.09
N LYS A 89 37.33 -8.37 -12.67
CA LYS A 89 37.61 -9.53 -11.81
C LYS A 89 37.21 -9.23 -10.35
N ASP A 90 36.63 -10.21 -9.67
CA ASP A 90 36.34 -10.25 -8.22
C ASP A 90 35.12 -9.45 -7.69
N ILE A 91 34.12 -9.15 -8.53
CA ILE A 91 32.84 -8.62 -8.01
C ILE A 91 32.00 -9.77 -7.43
N LYS A 92 31.66 -9.67 -6.14
CA LYS A 92 30.73 -10.61 -5.50
C LYS A 92 29.31 -10.39 -6.03
N ILE A 93 28.68 -11.48 -6.45
CA ILE A 93 27.27 -11.48 -6.88
C ILE A 93 26.40 -11.44 -5.62
N GLU A 94 25.59 -10.39 -5.50
CA GLU A 94 24.54 -10.30 -4.49
C GLU A 94 23.33 -11.13 -4.94
N LYS A 95 22.85 -12.04 -4.08
CA LYS A 95 21.68 -12.88 -4.37
C LYS A 95 20.46 -12.27 -3.70
N ILE A 96 19.39 -12.03 -4.46
CA ILE A 96 18.16 -11.46 -3.95
C ILE A 96 16.99 -12.34 -4.37
N VAL A 97 16.12 -12.66 -3.43
CA VAL A 97 14.82 -13.24 -3.74
C VAL A 97 13.74 -12.21 -3.44
N VAL A 98 12.86 -11.99 -4.40
CA VAL A 98 11.70 -11.12 -4.26
C VAL A 98 10.47 -12.02 -4.10
N LEU A 99 9.81 -11.92 -2.95
CA LEU A 99 8.63 -12.71 -2.62
C LEU A 99 7.44 -11.82 -2.31
N ASN A 100 6.24 -12.39 -2.36
CA ASN A 100 5.04 -11.76 -1.81
C ASN A 100 5.14 -11.57 -0.29
N SER A 101 4.11 -10.98 0.29
CA SER A 101 3.95 -10.89 1.75
C SER A 101 4.11 -12.27 2.39
N LEU A 102 4.98 -12.32 3.39
CA LEU A 102 5.44 -13.56 3.99
C LEU A 102 4.40 -14.15 4.96
N PRO A 103 4.37 -15.48 5.16
CA PRO A 103 3.55 -16.10 6.20
C PRO A 103 3.91 -15.61 7.60
N LYS A 104 3.11 -16.03 8.59
CA LYS A 104 3.42 -15.85 10.03
C LYS A 104 4.82 -16.34 10.43
N GLU A 105 5.37 -17.32 9.70
CA GLU A 105 6.72 -17.89 9.89
C GLU A 105 7.84 -17.08 9.19
N LYS A 106 7.61 -15.80 8.88
CA LYS A 106 8.55 -14.89 8.22
C LYS A 106 9.98 -14.96 8.77
N SER A 107 10.14 -15.04 10.10
CA SER A 107 11.47 -15.06 10.74
C SER A 107 12.29 -16.30 10.36
N GLU A 108 11.66 -17.47 10.26
CA GLU A 108 12.35 -18.70 9.90
C GLU A 108 12.77 -18.70 8.44
N ILE A 109 11.86 -18.27 7.53
CA ILE A 109 12.15 -18.14 6.10
C ILE A 109 13.30 -17.16 5.86
N THR A 110 13.24 -15.99 6.51
CA THR A 110 14.29 -14.97 6.42
C THR A 110 15.63 -15.53 6.91
N GLY A 111 15.63 -16.22 8.06
CA GLY A 111 16.83 -16.84 8.61
C GLY A 111 17.44 -17.92 7.72
N LYS A 112 16.64 -18.72 7.00
CA LYS A 112 17.13 -19.72 6.03
C LYS A 112 17.82 -19.05 4.84
N LEU A 113 17.24 -17.99 4.29
CA LEU A 113 17.80 -17.24 3.16
C LEU A 113 19.09 -16.51 3.55
N GLU A 114 19.11 -15.84 4.71
CA GLU A 114 20.28 -15.11 5.21
C GLU A 114 21.48 -16.04 5.45
N LYS A 115 21.26 -17.24 6.00
CA LYS A 115 22.32 -18.26 6.16
C LYS A 115 22.97 -18.67 4.84
N LYS A 116 22.26 -18.55 3.72
CA LYS A 116 22.75 -18.80 2.35
C LYS A 116 23.29 -17.55 1.66
N GLY A 117 23.32 -16.41 2.37
CA GLY A 117 23.73 -15.13 1.81
C GLY A 117 22.73 -14.57 0.78
N ILE A 118 21.47 -14.98 0.84
CA ILE A 118 20.39 -14.51 -0.04
C ILE A 118 19.58 -13.48 0.73
N LYS A 119 19.44 -12.29 0.14
CA LYS A 119 18.62 -11.22 0.69
C LYS A 119 17.17 -11.38 0.27
N LEU A 120 16.26 -11.33 1.23
CA LEU A 120 14.83 -11.29 0.99
C LEU A 120 14.37 -9.84 0.82
N VAL A 121 13.57 -9.58 -0.22
CA VAL A 121 12.88 -8.31 -0.43
C VAL A 121 11.40 -8.60 -0.67
N GLU A 122 10.52 -7.92 0.04
CA GLU A 122 9.08 -8.09 -0.18
C GLU A 122 8.63 -7.28 -1.39
N PHE A 123 7.80 -7.89 -2.24
CA PHE A 123 7.29 -7.26 -3.43
C PHE A 123 6.39 -6.06 -3.11
N GLU A 124 5.69 -6.09 -1.97
CA GLU A 124 4.87 -4.96 -1.49
C GLU A 124 5.72 -3.69 -1.27
N ASP A 125 6.93 -3.83 -0.73
CA ASP A 125 7.86 -2.72 -0.53
C ASP A 125 8.33 -2.15 -1.87
N ILE A 126 8.65 -3.03 -2.83
CA ILE A 126 9.02 -2.63 -4.19
C ILE A 126 7.86 -1.89 -4.86
N LEU A 127 6.66 -2.45 -4.81
CA LEU A 127 5.48 -1.86 -5.41
C LEU A 127 5.15 -0.50 -4.80
N SER A 128 5.26 -0.36 -3.48
CA SER A 128 5.09 0.91 -2.76
C SER A 128 6.09 1.96 -3.22
N ASP A 129 7.37 1.61 -3.34
CA ASP A 129 8.44 2.51 -3.82
C ASP A 129 8.24 2.93 -5.30
N VAL A 130 7.85 1.95 -6.14
CA VAL A 130 7.48 2.22 -7.54
C VAL A 130 6.31 3.19 -7.60
N MET A 131 5.19 2.88 -6.92
CA MET A 131 3.99 3.71 -6.89
C MET A 131 4.29 5.13 -6.40
N LYS A 132 5.10 5.30 -5.34
CA LYS A 132 5.51 6.64 -4.86
C LYS A 132 6.19 7.45 -5.94
N GLY A 133 7.08 6.85 -6.72
CA GLY A 133 7.83 7.54 -7.75
C GLY A 133 7.17 7.72 -9.11
N LEU A 134 6.01 7.13 -9.36
CA LEU A 134 5.24 7.41 -10.58
C LEU A 134 4.82 8.88 -10.60
N ASN A 135 5.29 9.64 -11.59
CA ASN A 135 4.88 11.02 -11.85
C ASN A 135 3.81 11.06 -12.94
N THR A 136 3.46 12.23 -13.48
CA THR A 136 2.48 12.39 -14.56
C THR A 136 3.07 12.28 -15.98
N GLY A 137 4.38 12.09 -16.10
CA GLY A 137 5.05 11.92 -17.39
C GLY A 137 4.66 10.60 -18.07
N TYR A 138 4.73 10.54 -19.39
CA TYR A 138 4.37 9.32 -20.11
C TYR A 138 5.41 8.22 -19.91
N PHE A 139 4.98 7.07 -19.41
CA PHE A 139 5.78 5.84 -19.39
C PHE A 139 5.38 4.97 -20.59
N LYS A 140 6.37 4.56 -21.38
CA LYS A 140 6.17 3.69 -22.55
C LYS A 140 5.83 2.25 -22.16
N ASP A 141 6.30 1.80 -21.00
CA ASP A 141 6.01 0.46 -20.49
C ASP A 141 4.55 0.36 -20.07
N ASP A 142 3.81 -0.57 -20.66
CA ASP A 142 2.36 -0.70 -20.46
C ASP A 142 1.99 -1.09 -19.01
N ILE A 143 2.84 -1.86 -18.33
CA ILE A 143 2.61 -2.28 -16.94
C ILE A 143 2.81 -1.09 -16.01
N ILE A 144 3.90 -0.33 -16.19
CA ILE A 144 4.16 0.89 -15.42
C ILE A 144 3.11 1.96 -15.73
N ARG A 145 2.69 2.08 -17.00
CA ARG A 145 1.62 2.98 -17.41
C ARG A 145 0.29 2.59 -16.76
N THR A 146 -0.01 1.30 -16.66
CA THR A 146 -1.19 0.81 -15.95
C THR A 146 -1.14 1.16 -14.47
N LEU A 147 0.00 0.94 -13.79
CA LEU A 147 0.18 1.36 -12.40
C LEU A 147 0.02 2.87 -12.21
N GLN A 148 0.50 3.66 -13.17
CA GLN A 148 0.33 5.11 -13.17
C GLN A 148 -1.15 5.50 -13.29
N ILE A 149 -1.90 4.85 -14.19
CA ILE A 149 -3.34 5.06 -14.33
C ILE A 149 -4.07 4.72 -13.03
N VAL A 150 -3.73 3.59 -12.40
CA VAL A 150 -4.28 3.20 -11.09
C VAL A 150 -4.00 4.28 -10.04
N LYS A 151 -2.74 4.72 -9.92
CA LYS A 151 -2.35 5.78 -8.98
C LYS A 151 -3.14 7.07 -9.20
N PHE A 152 -3.21 7.57 -10.43
CA PHE A 152 -3.78 8.89 -10.67
C PHE A 152 -5.29 8.88 -10.89
N LEU A 153 -5.91 7.80 -11.34
CA LEU A 153 -7.37 7.77 -11.54
C LEU A 153 -8.13 7.20 -10.36
N LEU A 154 -7.64 6.10 -9.75
CA LEU A 154 -8.34 5.45 -8.65
C LEU A 154 -8.06 6.16 -7.32
N VAL A 155 -6.80 6.49 -7.01
CA VAL A 155 -6.47 7.16 -5.74
C VAL A 155 -7.00 8.59 -5.69
N GLN A 156 -7.14 9.27 -6.84
CA GLN A 156 -7.78 10.60 -6.89
C GLN A 156 -9.30 10.57 -6.65
N ASN A 157 -9.94 9.40 -6.72
CA ASN A 157 -11.35 9.26 -6.42
C ASN A 157 -11.54 8.37 -5.18
N PRO A 158 -11.51 8.96 -3.96
CA PRO A 158 -11.60 8.20 -2.72
C PRO A 158 -12.81 7.28 -2.65
N LYS A 159 -13.95 7.67 -3.22
CA LYS A 159 -15.16 6.83 -3.23
C LYS A 159 -14.92 5.55 -4.03
N LYS A 160 -14.46 5.68 -5.27
CA LYS A 160 -14.17 4.50 -6.12
C LYS A 160 -13.05 3.64 -5.55
N PHE A 161 -12.06 4.27 -4.90
CA PHE A 161 -11.00 3.52 -4.22
C PHE A 161 -11.55 2.69 -3.06
N VAL A 162 -12.41 3.29 -2.22
CA VAL A 162 -13.08 2.58 -1.12
C VAL A 162 -13.95 1.44 -1.66
N ASP A 163 -14.71 1.65 -2.75
CA ASP A 163 -15.54 0.60 -3.37
C ASP A 163 -14.70 -0.64 -3.77
N VAL A 164 -13.44 -0.45 -4.21
CA VAL A 164 -12.50 -1.55 -4.52
C VAL A 164 -12.01 -2.24 -3.25
N LEU A 165 -11.84 -1.49 -2.16
CA LEU A 165 -11.31 -2.02 -0.90
C LEU A 165 -12.36 -2.74 -0.06
N GLU A 166 -13.62 -2.32 -0.07
CA GLU A 166 -14.69 -2.86 0.78
C GLU A 166 -14.88 -4.37 0.63
N LYS A 167 -14.61 -4.92 -0.56
CA LYS A 167 -14.72 -6.36 -0.83
C LYS A 167 -13.47 -7.15 -0.48
N ASN A 168 -12.33 -6.46 -0.31
CA ASN A 168 -11.00 -7.09 -0.20
C ASN A 168 -10.36 -6.90 1.18
N LEU A 169 -10.79 -5.91 1.96
CA LEU A 169 -10.30 -5.66 3.31
C LEU A 169 -11.29 -6.22 4.34
N SER A 170 -10.76 -6.93 5.34
CA SER A 170 -11.53 -7.21 6.55
C SER A 170 -11.83 -5.90 7.29
N GLN A 171 -12.88 -5.88 8.12
CA GLN A 171 -13.20 -4.71 8.94
C GLN A 171 -12.02 -4.28 9.83
N GLN A 172 -11.21 -5.22 10.30
CA GLN A 172 -10.02 -4.91 11.08
C GLN A 172 -8.96 -4.20 10.24
N LYS A 173 -8.60 -4.73 9.07
CA LYS A 173 -7.63 -4.09 8.16
C LYS A 173 -8.10 -2.72 7.68
N MET A 174 -9.41 -2.57 7.48
CA MET A 174 -10.00 -1.28 7.15
C MET A 174 -9.85 -0.26 8.29
N LYS A 175 -10.02 -0.67 9.55
CA LYS A 175 -9.76 0.19 10.72
C LYS A 175 -8.29 0.58 10.83
N GLU A 176 -7.38 -0.37 10.62
CA GLU A 176 -5.93 -0.11 10.61
C GLU A 176 -5.57 0.90 9.52
N MET A 177 -6.05 0.71 8.29
CA MET A 177 -5.85 1.64 7.18
C MET A 177 -6.41 3.04 7.50
N ILE A 178 -7.64 3.12 8.03
CA ILE A 178 -8.23 4.39 8.44
C ILE A 178 -7.39 5.06 9.53
N ALA A 179 -6.92 4.32 10.54
CA ALA A 179 -6.07 4.86 11.60
C ALA A 179 -4.76 5.46 11.02
N GLU A 180 -4.08 4.75 10.13
CA GLU A 180 -2.88 5.25 9.45
C GLU A 180 -3.14 6.46 8.56
N MET A 181 -4.33 6.55 7.94
CA MET A 181 -4.74 7.71 7.16
C MET A 181 -5.05 8.91 8.07
N LEU A 182 -5.74 8.69 9.19
CA LEU A 182 -6.21 9.70 10.15
C LEU A 182 -5.07 10.31 10.98
N ASP A 183 -3.98 9.58 11.23
CA ASP A 183 -2.83 10.02 12.04
C ASP A 183 -2.01 11.16 11.40
N ARG A 184 -2.32 11.53 10.16
CA ARG A 184 -1.68 12.69 9.52
C ARG A 184 -2.30 13.98 10.05
N ASP A 185 -1.48 14.82 10.68
CA ASP A 185 -1.79 16.20 11.16
C ASP A 185 -2.68 17.05 10.23
N GLY A 186 -2.69 16.74 8.93
CA GLY A 186 -3.59 17.33 7.93
C GLY A 186 -5.08 17.09 8.20
N ILE A 187 -5.46 15.94 8.75
CA ILE A 187 -6.87 15.65 9.08
C ILE A 187 -7.29 16.40 10.32
N VAL A 188 -6.46 16.54 11.35
CA VAL A 188 -6.77 17.43 12.47
C VAL A 188 -7.00 18.87 11.98
N LYS A 189 -6.22 19.32 10.98
CA LYS A 189 -6.41 20.65 10.35
C LYS A 189 -7.70 20.75 9.54
N GLU A 190 -8.08 19.74 8.76
CA GLU A 190 -9.35 19.71 8.01
C GLU A 190 -10.57 19.47 8.90
N PHE A 191 -10.42 18.69 9.97
CA PHE A 191 -11.44 18.44 10.98
C PHE A 191 -11.73 19.73 11.77
N LYS A 192 -10.69 20.53 12.07
CA LYS A 192 -10.85 21.88 12.62
C LYS A 192 -11.59 22.86 11.68
N LYS A 193 -11.55 22.62 10.37
CA LYS A 193 -12.32 23.39 9.37
C LYS A 193 -13.74 22.85 9.15
N THR A 194 -14.08 21.72 9.76
CA THR A 194 -15.36 21.07 9.56
C THR A 194 -16.46 21.85 10.29
N ASN A 195 -17.49 22.28 9.55
CA ASN A 195 -18.67 22.91 10.14
C ASN A 195 -19.37 21.94 11.12
N GLU A 196 -19.81 22.44 12.28
CA GLU A 196 -20.44 21.68 13.37
C GLU A 196 -21.58 20.76 12.87
N GLU A 197 -22.30 21.19 11.83
CA GLU A 197 -23.36 20.41 11.16
C GLU A 197 -22.88 19.07 10.60
N ARG A 198 -21.67 19.02 10.04
CA ARG A 198 -21.11 17.79 9.46
C ARG A 198 -20.58 16.86 10.54
N LEU A 199 -20.08 17.42 11.64
CA LEU A 199 -19.74 16.69 12.87
C LEU A 199 -20.98 16.04 13.49
N ALA A 200 -22.10 16.77 13.56
CA ALA A 200 -23.37 16.24 14.02
C ALA A 200 -23.89 15.10 13.11
N LEU A 201 -23.74 15.21 11.80
CA LEU A 201 -24.08 14.14 10.85
C LEU A 201 -23.22 12.89 11.05
N ILE A 202 -21.91 13.05 11.26
CA ILE A 202 -20.99 11.94 11.53
C ILE A 202 -21.40 11.22 12.82
N LEU A 203 -21.64 11.98 13.90
CA LEU A 203 -22.08 11.41 15.18
C LEU A 203 -23.43 10.69 15.07
N LYS A 204 -24.36 11.24 14.27
CA LYS A 204 -25.66 10.63 13.98
C LYS A 204 -25.53 9.32 13.20
N GLN A 205 -24.66 9.28 12.20
CA GLN A 205 -24.41 8.08 11.38
C GLN A 205 -23.61 7.01 12.13
N ALA A 206 -22.72 7.42 13.04
CA ALA A 206 -21.93 6.51 13.85
C ALA A 206 -22.77 5.73 14.89
N MET A 207 -24.06 6.07 15.06
CA MET A 207 -25.00 5.42 15.96
C MET A 207 -24.43 5.19 17.38
N ILE A 208 -23.59 6.13 17.85
CA ILE A 208 -22.95 6.02 19.16
C ILE A 208 -24.04 6.16 20.23
N LYS A 209 -24.10 5.21 21.16
CA LYS A 209 -25.01 5.29 22.30
C LYS A 209 -24.70 6.56 23.13
N PRO A 210 -25.71 7.31 23.59
CA PRO A 210 -25.50 8.53 24.36
C PRO A 210 -24.57 8.35 25.56
N GLU A 211 -24.65 7.22 26.24
CA GLU A 211 -23.83 6.89 27.41
C GLU A 211 -22.37 6.68 27.04
N SER A 212 -22.11 6.01 25.91
CA SER A 212 -20.76 5.83 25.38
C SER A 212 -20.16 7.16 24.95
N LEU A 213 -20.95 8.02 24.29
CA LEU A 213 -20.50 9.36 23.90
C LEU A 213 -20.17 10.23 25.12
N ALA A 214 -21.02 10.20 26.15
CA ALA A 214 -20.77 10.91 27.41
C ALA A 214 -19.47 10.43 28.08
N LYS A 215 -19.24 9.11 28.11
CA LYS A 215 -18.02 8.52 28.66
C LYS A 215 -16.76 8.93 27.88
N MET A 216 -16.84 8.98 26.54
CA MET A 216 -15.74 9.46 25.70
C MET A 216 -15.47 10.95 25.96
N LEU A 217 -16.52 11.77 26.04
CA LEU A 217 -16.39 13.19 26.34
C LEU A 217 -15.74 13.41 27.72
N GLU A 218 -16.12 12.62 28.71
CA GLU A 218 -15.60 12.76 30.07
C GLU A 218 -14.12 12.35 30.20
N ASN A 219 -13.73 11.24 29.57
CA ASN A 219 -12.41 10.64 29.81
C ASN A 219 -11.36 11.10 28.79
N ASP A 220 -11.76 11.34 27.54
CA ASP A 220 -10.81 11.51 26.43
C ASP A 220 -10.83 12.92 25.83
N VAL A 221 -11.92 13.67 25.97
CA VAL A 221 -12.10 15.00 25.33
C VAL A 221 -12.04 16.16 26.32
N LEU A 222 -12.77 16.08 27.42
CA LEU A 222 -12.86 17.15 28.41
C LEU A 222 -11.81 16.98 29.50
N ASN A 223 -10.90 17.95 29.60
CA ASN A 223 -9.98 18.04 30.72
C ASN A 223 -10.64 18.76 31.91
N ARG A 224 -9.97 18.76 33.07
CA ARG A 224 -10.48 19.40 34.30
C ARG A 224 -10.85 20.88 34.12
N LYS A 225 -10.19 21.60 33.20
CA LYS A 225 -10.45 23.04 32.94
C LYS A 225 -11.64 23.26 32.02
N THR A 226 -11.90 22.36 31.07
CA THR A 226 -13.00 22.48 30.09
C THR A 226 -14.30 21.82 30.54
N ARG A 227 -14.23 20.89 31.51
CA ARG A 227 -15.40 20.17 32.05
C ARG A 227 -16.44 21.10 32.68
N LYS A 228 -16.03 22.02 33.55
CA LYS A 228 -16.96 22.95 34.25
C LYS A 228 -17.65 23.94 33.28
N PRO A 229 -16.93 24.58 32.33
CA PRO A 229 -17.56 25.37 31.27
C PRO A 229 -18.56 24.59 30.42
N PHE A 230 -18.22 23.34 30.04
CA PHE A 230 -19.09 22.49 29.22
C PHE A 230 -20.41 22.15 29.95
N ILE A 231 -20.33 21.66 31.19
CA ILE A 231 -21.50 21.34 32.00
C ILE A 231 -22.35 22.61 32.26
N SER A 232 -21.71 23.75 32.51
CA SER A 232 -22.43 25.02 32.65
C SER A 232 -23.16 25.42 31.35
N SER A 233 -22.56 25.18 30.19
CA SER A 233 -23.21 25.42 28.89
C SER A 233 -24.40 24.48 28.66
N LEU A 234 -24.29 23.20 29.03
CA LEU A 234 -25.38 22.23 28.93
C LEU A 234 -26.55 22.60 29.85
N ILE A 235 -26.28 22.98 31.10
CA ILE A 235 -27.31 23.40 32.05
C ILE A 235 -27.96 24.72 31.59
N LYS A 236 -27.17 25.67 31.05
CA LYS A 236 -27.72 26.90 30.46
C LYS A 236 -28.61 26.67 29.24
N GLN A 237 -28.51 25.51 28.58
CA GLN A 237 -29.40 25.11 27.48
C GLN A 237 -30.78 24.62 27.97
N GLU A 238 -31.12 24.73 29.26
CA GLU A 238 -32.46 24.49 29.83
C GLU A 238 -33.53 25.49 29.33
N LYS A 239 -33.77 25.51 28.01
CA LYS A 239 -35.06 25.79 27.35
C LYS A 239 -35.17 25.05 26.02
N ILE A 240 -34.64 23.83 25.90
CA ILE A 240 -35.07 22.93 24.81
C ILE A 240 -36.43 22.40 25.22
N GLY A 241 -37.48 23.16 24.90
CA GLY A 241 -38.83 22.65 24.89
C GLY A 241 -38.87 21.40 24.02
N ILE A 242 -39.56 20.38 24.50
CA ILE A 242 -39.81 19.10 23.81
C ILE A 242 -39.98 19.38 22.32
N VAL A 243 -39.01 18.95 21.50
CA VAL A 243 -39.14 19.00 20.04
C VAL A 243 -40.13 17.91 19.66
N TYR A 244 -41.42 18.18 19.87
CA TYR A 244 -42.45 17.49 19.13
C TYR A 244 -42.09 17.64 17.66
N LYS A 245 -42.08 16.51 16.95
CA LYS A 245 -41.94 16.44 15.49
C LYS A 245 -42.66 17.63 14.86
N LYS A 246 -41.91 18.64 14.40
CA LYS A 246 -42.37 19.40 13.25
C LYS A 246 -42.38 18.36 12.14
N GLU A 247 -43.55 17.83 11.83
CA GLU A 247 -43.78 17.24 10.53
C GLU A 247 -43.18 18.22 9.52
N VAL A 248 -42.12 17.78 8.85
CA VAL A 248 -41.59 18.50 7.72
C VAL A 248 -42.76 18.61 6.77
N ASN A 249 -43.34 19.80 6.66
CA ASN A 249 -44.35 20.09 5.66
C ASN A 249 -43.65 19.90 4.32
N VAL A 250 -43.75 18.69 3.76
CA VAL A 250 -43.31 18.39 2.41
C VAL A 250 -44.09 19.36 1.55
N LYS A 251 -43.39 20.34 0.97
CA LYS A 251 -43.99 21.20 -0.06
C LYS A 251 -44.57 20.23 -1.09
N LYS A 252 -45.90 20.12 -1.15
CA LYS A 252 -46.57 19.43 -2.25
C LYS A 252 -46.01 20.04 -3.53
N GLU A 253 -45.35 19.22 -4.33
CA GLU A 253 -44.89 19.63 -5.65
C GLU A 253 -46.09 20.20 -6.40
N LYS A 254 -45.93 21.41 -6.94
CA LYS A 254 -46.96 21.99 -7.80
C LYS A 254 -46.97 21.14 -9.08
N PRO A 255 -48.13 20.59 -9.49
CA PRO A 255 -48.20 19.80 -10.71
C PRO A 255 -47.75 20.64 -11.90
N LEU A 256 -46.98 20.01 -12.80
CA LEU A 256 -46.43 20.61 -14.03
C LEU A 256 -47.49 21.27 -14.93
N SER A 257 -48.77 20.87 -14.79
CA SER A 257 -49.90 21.50 -15.48
C SER A 257 -50.05 22.99 -15.18
N ARG A 258 -49.51 23.48 -14.06
CA ARG A 258 -49.55 24.89 -13.67
C ARG A 258 -48.53 25.79 -14.40
N PHE A 259 -47.62 25.20 -15.17
CA PHE A 259 -46.65 25.93 -16.00
C PHE A 259 -46.98 25.91 -17.49
N PHE A 260 -47.99 25.14 -17.90
CA PHE A 260 -48.39 24.97 -19.30
C PHE A 260 -49.93 25.07 -19.50
N GLY A 261 -50.64 25.74 -18.59
CA GLY A 261 -52.08 25.98 -18.65
C GLY A 261 -52.51 27.16 -17.78
#